data_AF-A0A2V7C3X7-F1
#
_entry.id   AF-A0A2V7C3X7-F1
#
_cell.length_a   1.000
_cell.length_b   1.000
_cell.length_c   1.000
_cell.angle_alpha   90.00
_cell.angle_beta   90.00
_cell.angle_gamma   90.00
#
_symmetry.space_group_name_H-M   'P 1'
#
loop_
_entity.id
_entity.type
_entity.pdbx_description
1 polymer ?
#
loop_
_entity_poly.entity_id
_entity_poly.type
_entity_poly.pdbx_seq_one_letter_code
_entity_poly.pdbx_strand_id
1 'polypeptide(L)'
;MSETRAYVAENNVQRERLRGLVTRLSDDDLSRPLDAGWTIAAVLGHLIFWDQRTLVLIDGWKRAPHGAAPRNIDQHDVDWINDSAKALCLALPPRTAARLAIATAEAVDRAVEGLSDAQVAANDAAGRPLNLFRAEHRREHLDEIEHALTKKASGN
;
A
#
# COMPACT_ATOMS: atom_id res chain seq x y z
N MET A 1 25.90 -8.68 -10.62
CA MET A 1 24.90 -9.57 -11.23
C MET A 1 23.54 -9.05 -10.81
N SER A 2 22.68 -8.71 -11.77
CA SER A 2 21.35 -8.14 -11.52
C SER A 2 20.49 -9.20 -10.83
N GLU A 3 20.43 -9.17 -9.50
CA GLU A 3 19.28 -9.73 -8.78
C GLU A 3 18.04 -9.10 -9.41
N THR A 4 17.22 -9.93 -10.04
CA THR A 4 16.06 -9.49 -10.79
C THR A 4 15.21 -8.66 -9.84
N ARG A 5 14.95 -7.40 -10.19
CA ARG A 5 14.05 -6.48 -9.46
C ARG A 5 12.60 -6.97 -9.59
N ALA A 6 12.33 -8.20 -9.13
CA ALA A 6 11.06 -8.90 -9.25
C ALA A 6 9.93 -8.08 -8.60
N TYR A 7 10.25 -7.36 -7.52
CA TYR A 7 9.35 -6.41 -6.88
C TYR A 7 8.79 -5.37 -7.87
N VAL A 8 9.53 -4.91 -8.88
CA VAL A 8 9.01 -3.97 -9.88
C VAL A 8 7.89 -4.62 -10.70
N ALA A 9 8.12 -5.82 -11.21
CA ALA A 9 7.14 -6.55 -12.00
C ALA A 9 5.91 -6.90 -11.16
N GLU A 10 6.09 -7.40 -9.94
CA GLU A 10 4.98 -7.77 -9.05
C GLU A 10 4.17 -6.55 -8.59
N ASN A 11 4.84 -5.44 -8.25
CA ASN A 11 4.18 -4.19 -7.89
C ASN A 11 3.32 -3.68 -9.05
N ASN A 12 3.84 -3.74 -10.28
CA ASN A 12 3.11 -3.37 -11.48
C ASN A 12 1.84 -4.23 -11.65
N VAL A 13 1.94 -5.55 -11.53
CA VAL A 13 0.78 -6.45 -11.63
C VAL A 13 -0.31 -6.09 -10.62
N GLN A 14 0.05 -5.90 -9.35
CA GLN A 14 -0.95 -5.57 -8.32
C GLN A 14 -1.48 -4.13 -8.44
N ARG A 15 -0.69 -3.19 -8.98
CA ARG A 15 -1.15 -1.83 -9.29
C ARG A 15 -2.15 -1.81 -10.43
N GLU A 16 -1.94 -2.60 -11.49
CA GLU A 16 -2.92 -2.76 -12.57
C GLU A 16 -4.21 -3.41 -12.05
N ARG A 17 -4.10 -4.42 -11.19
CA ARG A 17 -5.26 -5.03 -10.52
C ARG A 17 -6.01 -4.01 -9.66
N LEU A 18 -5.32 -3.22 -8.85
CA LEU A 18 -5.91 -2.14 -8.06
C LEU A 18 -6.66 -1.14 -8.95
N ARG A 19 -6.06 -0.73 -10.07
CA ARG A 19 -6.69 0.18 -11.03
C ARG A 19 -7.97 -0.41 -11.62
N GLY A 20 -7.91 -1.66 -12.06
CA GLY A 20 -9.06 -2.39 -12.60
C GLY A 20 -10.20 -2.52 -11.58
N LEU A 21 -9.86 -2.87 -10.34
CA LEU A 21 -10.82 -2.95 -9.23
C LEU A 21 -11.46 -1.59 -8.95
N VAL A 22 -10.68 -0.56 -8.69
CA VAL A 22 -11.20 0.77 -8.34
C VAL A 22 -12.09 1.34 -9.45
N THR A 23 -11.76 1.12 -10.72
CA THR A 23 -12.54 1.60 -11.87
C THR A 23 -13.96 1.02 -11.90
N ARG A 24 -14.16 -0.22 -11.43
CA ARG A 24 -15.47 -0.90 -11.46
C ARG A 24 -16.32 -0.71 -10.20
N LEU A 25 -15.75 -0.21 -9.09
CA LEU A 25 -16.50 -0.05 -7.85
C LEU A 25 -17.55 1.05 -7.97
N SER A 26 -18.76 0.81 -7.48
CA SER A 26 -19.77 1.85 -7.27
C SER A 26 -19.54 2.61 -5.94
N ASP A 27 -20.28 3.68 -5.70
CA ASP A 27 -20.21 4.43 -4.42
C ASP A 27 -20.72 3.58 -3.26
N ASP A 28 -21.75 2.77 -3.53
CA ASP A 28 -22.30 1.80 -2.58
C ASP A 28 -21.29 0.69 -2.28
N ASP A 29 -20.55 0.21 -3.27
CA ASP A 29 -19.50 -0.77 -3.05
C ASP A 29 -18.37 -0.17 -2.18
N LEU A 30 -17.94 1.05 -2.48
CA LEU A 30 -16.89 1.72 -1.69
C LEU A 30 -17.30 1.96 -0.23
N SER A 31 -18.58 2.22 0.02
CA SER A 31 -19.13 2.45 1.36
C SER A 31 -19.42 1.17 2.14
N ARG A 32 -19.22 0.00 1.51
CA ARG A 32 -19.56 -1.28 2.11
C ARG A 32 -18.69 -1.60 3.33
N PRO A 33 -19.29 -2.08 4.44
CA PRO A 33 -18.55 -2.51 5.60
C PRO A 33 -17.74 -3.78 5.34
N LEU A 34 -16.56 -3.82 5.96
CA LEU A 34 -15.67 -4.97 6.10
C LEU A 34 -15.52 -5.31 7.60
N ASP A 35 -14.71 -6.32 7.90
CA ASP A 35 -14.49 -6.76 9.27
C ASP A 35 -13.89 -5.65 10.14
N ALA A 36 -14.05 -5.82 11.46
CA ALA A 36 -13.58 -4.87 12.47
C ALA A 36 -14.06 -3.42 12.30
N GLY A 37 -15.09 -3.12 11.49
CA GLY A 37 -15.61 -1.76 11.30
C GLY A 37 -14.84 -0.92 10.29
N TRP A 38 -14.14 -1.56 9.36
CA TRP A 38 -13.60 -0.91 8.16
C TRP A 38 -14.67 -0.82 7.07
N THR A 39 -14.40 -0.01 6.04
CA THR A 39 -15.12 -0.04 4.76
C THR A 39 -14.13 -0.32 3.63
N ILE A 40 -14.62 -0.69 2.44
CA ILE A 40 -13.74 -0.86 1.27
C ILE A 40 -12.93 0.42 1.02
N ALA A 41 -13.56 1.60 1.07
CA ALA A 41 -12.86 2.87 0.95
C ALA A 41 -11.82 3.10 2.04
N ALA A 42 -12.10 2.72 3.29
CA ALA A 42 -11.15 2.87 4.38
C ALA A 42 -9.94 1.93 4.25
N VAL A 43 -10.12 0.71 3.71
CA VAL A 43 -9.00 -0.19 3.37
C VAL A 43 -8.15 0.38 2.23
N LEU A 44 -8.76 1.02 1.22
CA LEU A 44 -8.01 1.78 0.21
C LEU A 44 -7.24 2.95 0.87
N GLY A 45 -7.83 3.61 1.86
CA GLY A 45 -7.17 4.58 2.74
C GLY A 45 -5.96 4.01 3.48
N HIS A 46 -6.07 2.80 3.99
CA HIS A 46 -4.99 2.08 4.66
C HIS A 46 -3.83 1.75 3.70
N LEU A 47 -4.13 1.32 2.46
CA LEU A 47 -3.12 1.15 1.42
C LEU A 47 -2.37 2.46 1.13
N ILE A 48 -3.09 3.58 1.02
CA ILE A 48 -2.49 4.92 0.83
C ILE A 48 -1.53 5.23 1.97
N PHE A 49 -1.93 5.01 3.23
CA PHE A 49 -1.10 5.32 4.39
C PHE A 49 0.27 4.61 4.32
N TRP A 50 0.28 3.31 4.06
CA TRP A 50 1.52 2.52 4.02
C TRP A 50 2.39 2.82 2.79
N ASP A 51 1.78 3.09 1.63
CA ASP A 51 2.51 3.53 0.44
C ASP A 51 3.09 4.95 0.64
N GLN A 52 2.34 5.85 1.27
CA GLN A 52 2.79 7.20 1.60
C GLN A 52 3.93 7.20 2.63
N ARG A 53 3.86 6.32 3.65
CA ARG A 53 4.97 6.11 4.59
C ARG A 53 6.24 5.73 3.84
N THR A 54 6.15 4.80 2.90
CA THR A 54 7.30 4.36 2.10
C THR A 54 7.89 5.52 1.28
N LEU A 55 7.04 6.34 0.66
CA LEU A 55 7.47 7.56 -0.03
C LEU A 55 8.24 8.52 0.89
N VAL A 56 7.70 8.80 2.07
CA VAL A 56 8.35 9.69 3.06
C VAL A 56 9.73 9.17 3.47
N LEU A 57 9.86 7.86 3.67
CA LEU A 57 11.14 7.25 4.03
C LEU A 57 12.15 7.30 2.89
N ILE A 58 11.74 7.01 1.65
CA ILE A 58 12.62 7.11 0.47
C ILE A 58 13.08 8.56 0.26
N ASP A 59 12.16 9.51 0.38
CA ASP A 59 12.44 10.94 0.21
C ASP A 59 13.40 11.48 1.30
N GLY A 60 13.17 11.08 2.56
CA GLY A 60 14.09 11.37 3.66
C GLY A 60 15.48 10.79 3.42
N TRP A 61 15.56 9.54 2.93
CA TRP A 61 16.83 8.90 2.64
C TRP A 61 17.57 9.56 1.46
N LYS A 62 16.86 9.99 0.41
CA LYS A 62 17.44 10.73 -0.71
C LYS A 62 18.05 12.07 -0.29
N ARG A 63 17.45 12.76 0.68
CA ARG A 63 18.01 14.01 1.25
C ARG A 63 19.26 13.80 2.10
N ALA A 64 19.49 12.59 2.59
CA ALA A 64 20.66 12.23 3.37
C ALA A 64 21.47 11.16 2.62
N PRO A 65 22.23 11.52 1.57
CA PRO A 65 22.94 10.56 0.71
C PRO A 65 24.02 9.74 1.42
N HIS A 66 24.50 10.20 2.59
CA HIS A 66 25.36 9.44 3.51
C HIS A 66 24.63 9.01 4.79
N GLY A 67 23.31 9.15 4.82
CA GLY A 67 22.46 8.77 5.93
C GLY A 67 22.26 7.26 5.98
N ALA A 68 22.08 6.75 7.20
CA ALA A 68 21.69 5.37 7.41
C ALA A 68 20.34 5.07 6.74
N ALA A 69 20.14 3.80 6.37
CA ALA A 69 18.83 3.32 5.95
C ALA A 69 17.76 3.63 7.01
N PRO A 70 16.47 3.73 6.62
CA PRO A 70 15.40 3.94 7.57
C PRO A 70 15.39 2.91 8.71
N ARG A 71 14.84 3.26 9.87
CA ARG A 71 14.71 2.29 10.97
C ARG A 71 13.52 1.36 10.73
N ASN A 72 13.66 0.12 11.17
CA ASN A 72 12.53 -0.81 11.23
C ASN A 72 11.47 -0.28 12.20
N ILE A 73 10.23 -0.57 11.83
CA ILE A 73 9.07 -0.46 12.70
C ILE A 73 9.04 -1.73 13.56
N ASP A 74 8.75 -1.57 14.85
CA ASP A 74 8.43 -2.72 15.71
C ASP A 74 7.09 -3.31 15.26
N GLN A 75 7.05 -4.62 15.02
CA GLN A 75 5.84 -5.30 14.56
C GLN A 75 4.73 -5.26 15.63
N HIS A 76 5.09 -5.15 16.91
CA HIS A 76 4.13 -5.01 18.00
C HIS A 76 3.38 -3.67 17.97
N ASP A 77 3.93 -2.66 17.30
CA ASP A 77 3.31 -1.33 17.20
C ASP A 77 2.36 -1.21 16.00
N VAL A 78 2.40 -2.16 15.05
CA VAL A 78 1.64 -2.09 13.78
C VAL A 78 0.14 -1.97 14.03
N ASP A 79 -0.40 -2.73 14.99
CA ASP A 79 -1.83 -2.71 15.30
C ASP A 79 -2.28 -1.33 15.79
N TRP A 80 -1.54 -0.72 16.72
CA TRP A 80 -1.89 0.59 17.25
C TRP A 80 -1.70 1.70 16.21
N ILE A 81 -0.71 1.55 15.32
CA ILE A 81 -0.55 2.44 14.16
C ILE A 81 -1.78 2.36 13.26
N ASN A 82 -2.23 1.14 12.92
CA ASN A 82 -3.40 0.93 12.08
C ASN A 82 -4.68 1.48 12.75
N ASP A 83 -4.89 1.20 14.03
CA ASP A 83 -6.04 1.68 14.79
C ASP A 83 -6.06 3.20 14.88
N SER A 84 -4.89 3.84 15.09
CA SER A 84 -4.79 5.29 15.11
C SER A 84 -5.06 5.93 13.74
N ALA A 85 -4.64 5.28 12.65
CA ALA A 85 -4.85 5.77 11.29
C ALA A 85 -6.30 5.54 10.82
N LYS A 86 -6.99 4.53 11.34
CA LYS A 86 -8.33 4.12 10.91
C LYS A 86 -9.36 5.24 10.92
N ALA A 87 -9.35 6.09 11.95
CA ALA A 87 -10.25 7.23 12.03
C ALA A 87 -10.10 8.17 10.82
N LEU A 88 -8.87 8.39 10.36
CA LEU A 88 -8.58 9.19 9.18
C LEU A 88 -8.99 8.45 7.90
N CYS A 89 -8.72 7.15 7.81
CA CYS A 89 -9.12 6.33 6.66
C CYS A 89 -10.65 6.30 6.47
N LEU A 90 -11.42 6.19 7.56
CA LEU A 90 -12.88 6.21 7.54
C LEU A 90 -13.46 7.59 7.18
N ALA A 91 -12.73 8.67 7.50
CA ALA A 91 -13.16 10.04 7.21
C ALA A 91 -12.95 10.46 5.75
N LEU A 92 -12.11 9.73 4.99
CA LEU A 92 -11.86 10.05 3.58
C LEU A 92 -13.13 9.85 2.73
N PRO A 93 -13.51 10.83 1.88
CA PRO A 93 -14.59 10.62 0.93
C PRO A 93 -14.30 9.39 0.06
N PRO A 94 -15.22 8.42 -0.07
CA PRO A 94 -14.92 7.11 -0.64
C PRO A 94 -14.26 7.15 -2.03
N ARG A 95 -14.77 8.01 -2.93
CA ARG A 95 -14.18 8.21 -4.26
C ARG A 95 -12.81 8.86 -4.25
N THR A 96 -12.56 9.73 -3.27
CA THR A 96 -11.24 10.32 -3.08
C THR A 96 -10.24 9.26 -2.64
N ALA A 97 -10.60 8.40 -1.68
CA ALA A 97 -9.75 7.29 -1.25
C ALA A 97 -9.41 6.36 -2.43
N ALA A 98 -10.40 6.00 -3.25
CA ALA A 98 -10.17 5.11 -4.38
C ALA A 98 -9.20 5.71 -5.44
N ARG A 99 -9.38 6.98 -5.79
CA ARG A 99 -8.49 7.68 -6.73
C ARG A 99 -7.08 7.86 -6.15
N LEU A 100 -6.98 8.23 -4.87
CA LEU A 100 -5.69 8.42 -4.20
C LEU A 100 -4.92 7.11 -4.05
N ALA A 101 -5.60 5.96 -3.89
CA ALA A 101 -4.94 4.66 -3.80
C ALA A 101 -4.14 4.35 -5.07
N ILE A 102 -4.72 4.60 -6.25
CA ILE A 102 -4.01 4.44 -7.53
C ILE A 102 -2.84 5.42 -7.63
N ALA A 103 -3.08 6.72 -7.37
CA ALA A 103 -2.05 7.74 -7.51
C ALA A 103 -0.86 7.53 -6.58
N THR A 104 -1.11 7.10 -5.34
CA THR A 104 -0.07 6.82 -4.34
C THR A 104 0.68 5.54 -4.70
N ALA A 105 -0.02 4.50 -5.15
CA ALA A 105 0.60 3.27 -5.63
C ALA A 105 1.55 3.51 -6.81
N GLU A 106 1.14 4.33 -7.77
CA GLU A 106 1.99 4.75 -8.89
C GLU A 106 3.23 5.54 -8.43
N ALA A 107 3.04 6.46 -7.47
CA ALA A 107 4.13 7.27 -6.95
C ALA A 107 5.17 6.42 -6.19
N VAL A 108 4.72 5.54 -5.30
CA VAL A 108 5.62 4.68 -4.52
C VAL A 108 6.34 3.67 -5.40
N ASP A 109 5.67 3.11 -6.42
CA ASP A 109 6.29 2.14 -7.32
C ASP A 109 7.41 2.80 -8.13
N ARG A 110 7.18 4.01 -8.66
CA ARG A 110 8.24 4.80 -9.32
C ARG A 110 9.39 5.11 -8.36
N ALA A 111 9.09 5.44 -7.11
CA ALA A 111 10.11 5.77 -6.11
C ALA A 111 10.97 4.54 -5.76
N VAL A 112 10.35 3.37 -5.61
CA VAL A 112 11.00 2.08 -5.35
C VAL A 112 11.81 1.61 -6.55
N GLU A 113 11.27 1.73 -7.77
CA GLU A 113 11.98 1.41 -9.01
C GLU A 113 13.22 2.28 -9.18
N GLY A 114 13.14 3.56 -8.79
CA GLY A 114 14.24 4.51 -8.87
C GLY A 114 15.31 4.39 -7.78
N LEU A 115 15.25 3.40 -6.87
CA LEU A 115 16.32 3.15 -5.91
C LEU A 115 17.55 2.59 -6.63
N SER A 116 18.75 3.05 -6.25
CA SER A 116 20.02 2.47 -6.71
C SER A 116 20.27 1.09 -6.10
N ASP A 117 21.09 0.26 -6.74
CA ASP A 117 21.46 -1.06 -6.20
C ASP A 117 22.12 -0.96 -4.82
N ALA A 118 22.89 0.11 -4.57
CA ALA A 118 23.47 0.39 -3.27
C ALA A 118 22.40 0.66 -2.19
N GLN A 119 21.32 1.37 -2.54
CA GLN A 119 20.19 1.59 -1.64
C GLN A 119 19.39 0.32 -1.40
N VAL A 120 19.19 -0.51 -2.43
CA VAL A 120 18.53 -1.81 -2.27
C VAL A 120 19.34 -2.69 -1.30
N ALA A 121 20.65 -2.83 -1.53
CA ALA A 121 21.54 -3.59 -0.66
C ALA A 121 21.59 -3.03 0.77
N ALA A 122 21.59 -1.70 0.93
CA ALA A 122 21.55 -1.07 2.25
C ALA A 122 20.21 -1.30 2.97
N ASN A 123 19.09 -1.34 2.25
CA ASN A 123 17.79 -1.70 2.80
C ASN A 123 17.78 -3.14 3.29
N ASP A 124 18.31 -4.08 2.51
CA ASP A 124 18.44 -5.49 2.92
C ASP A 124 19.35 -5.65 4.15
N ALA A 125 20.51 -5.00 4.15
CA ALA A 125 21.45 -5.03 5.28
C ALA A 125 20.85 -4.43 6.57
N ALA A 126 19.91 -3.49 6.45
CA ALA A 126 19.20 -2.88 7.57
C ALA A 126 17.98 -3.68 8.04
N GLY A 127 17.73 -4.87 7.49
CA GLY A 127 16.58 -5.70 7.85
C GLY A 127 15.27 -5.32 7.15
N ARG A 128 15.36 -4.70 5.97
CA ARG A 128 14.23 -4.34 5.08
C ARG A 128 13.21 -3.35 5.69
N PRO A 129 13.66 -2.19 6.21
CA PRO A 129 12.78 -1.16 6.76
C PRO A 129 11.84 -0.53 5.71
N LEU A 130 12.23 -0.58 4.44
CA LEU A 130 11.35 -0.36 3.30
C LEU A 130 10.90 -1.73 2.75
N ASN A 131 9.59 -2.01 2.83
CA ASN A 131 9.03 -3.10 2.05
C ASN A 131 8.98 -2.70 0.57
N LEU A 132 9.89 -3.24 -0.24
CA LEU A 132 9.98 -3.01 -1.68
C LEU A 132 8.88 -3.77 -2.46
N PHE A 133 8.43 -4.90 -1.94
CA PHE A 133 7.32 -5.70 -2.48
C PHE A 133 5.98 -5.12 -2.01
N ARG A 134 5.63 -3.93 -2.50
CA ARG A 134 4.31 -3.30 -2.28
C ARG A 134 3.17 -4.23 -2.72
N ALA A 135 3.44 -5.11 -3.68
CA ALA A 135 2.54 -6.13 -4.19
C ALA A 135 1.94 -7.03 -3.11
N GLU A 136 2.67 -7.39 -2.06
CA GLU A 136 2.19 -8.31 -1.02
C GLU A 136 1.02 -7.68 -0.25
N HIS A 137 1.26 -6.47 0.26
CA HIS A 137 0.25 -5.70 1.00
C HIS A 137 -0.97 -5.35 0.14
N ARG A 138 -0.75 -4.99 -1.13
CA ARG A 138 -1.85 -4.77 -2.07
C ARG A 138 -2.65 -6.04 -2.31
N ARG A 139 -1.98 -7.17 -2.56
CA ARG A 139 -2.66 -8.44 -2.86
C ARG A 139 -3.59 -8.86 -1.74
N GLU A 140 -3.12 -8.82 -0.50
CA GLU A 140 -3.90 -9.13 0.69
C GLU A 140 -5.22 -8.35 0.74
N HIS A 141 -5.16 -7.02 0.63
CA HIS A 141 -6.36 -6.19 0.73
C HIS A 141 -7.22 -6.22 -0.54
N LEU A 142 -6.63 -6.43 -1.72
CA LEU A 142 -7.41 -6.63 -2.94
C LEU A 142 -8.20 -7.95 -2.88
N ASP A 143 -7.61 -9.02 -2.34
CA ASP A 143 -8.29 -10.30 -2.10
C ASP A 143 -9.43 -10.13 -1.10
N GLU A 144 -9.21 -9.40 0.00
CA GLU A 144 -10.23 -9.06 1.00
C GLU A 144 -11.42 -8.32 0.36
N ILE A 145 -11.15 -7.27 -0.41
CA ILE A 145 -12.18 -6.46 -1.06
C ILE A 145 -12.95 -7.29 -2.08
N GLU A 146 -12.27 -8.06 -2.92
CA GLU A 146 -12.91 -8.89 -3.94
C GLU A 146 -13.79 -9.98 -3.32
N HIS A 147 -13.34 -10.60 -2.23
CA HIS A 147 -14.13 -11.57 -1.46
C HIS A 147 -15.38 -10.95 -0.84
N ALA A 148 -15.27 -9.73 -0.31
CA ALA A 148 -16.45 -9.02 0.16
C ALA A 148 -17.44 -8.85 -1.00
N LEU A 149 -17.00 -8.35 -2.16
CA LEU A 149 -17.86 -8.11 -3.33
C LEU A 149 -18.60 -9.37 -3.80
N THR A 150 -17.94 -10.52 -3.85
CA THR A 150 -18.57 -11.79 -4.28
C THR A 150 -19.63 -12.29 -3.29
N LYS A 151 -19.40 -12.18 -1.97
CA LYS A 151 -20.41 -12.55 -0.95
C LYS A 151 -21.77 -11.84 -1.13
N LYS A 152 -21.79 -10.63 -1.70
CA LYS A 152 -23.04 -9.90 -1.99
C LYS A 152 -23.76 -10.47 -3.21
N ALA A 153 -23.02 -10.85 -4.25
CA ALA A 153 -23.61 -11.40 -5.46
C ALA A 153 -24.31 -12.76 -5.22
N SER A 154 -23.84 -13.53 -4.23
CA SER A 154 -24.44 -14.83 -3.86
C SER A 154 -25.54 -14.76 -2.79
N GLY A 155 -25.78 -13.58 -2.22
CA GLY A 155 -26.74 -13.37 -1.12
C GLY A 155 -28.07 -12.74 -1.55
N ASN A 156 -28.44 -12.86 -2.82
CA ASN A 156 -29.69 -12.33 -3.38
C ASN A 156 -30.63 -13.46 -3.80
#